data_AF-A0A969J5G2-F1
#
_entry.id   AF-A0A969J5G2-F1
#
_cell.length_a   1.000
_cell.length_b   1.000
_cell.length_c   1.000
_cell.angle_alpha   90.00
_cell.angle_beta   90.00
_cell.angle_gamma   90.00
#
_symmetry.space_group_name_H-M   'P 1'
#
loop_
_entity.id
_entity.type
_entity.pdbx_description
1 polymer ?
#
loop_
_entity_poly.entity_id
_entity_poly.type
_entity_poly.pdbx_seq_one_letter_code
_entity_poly.pdbx_strand_id
1 'polypeptide(L)'
;MLGLQATLQTNLETSYLQALQRELTIWFTQAMERASGVYKRRVRSHTLLIGLILAIVLNADTLNMANRLAEEPLLQERLLQTFEQSSLIYPPENLTPSGNQLDVFALLAEVSMLPVGWSAENLIGQFGQALEPRTDVLKVLRVLLGWSLTAIATSMGSSFWFDLLNQVVNVRNTGKKPPGIQGDKSV
;
A
#
# COMPACT_ATOMS: atom_id res chain seq x y z
N MET A 1 -1.03 30.10 -66.65
CA MET A 1 -1.25 28.66 -66.40
C MET A 1 -0.26 28.06 -65.40
N LEU A 2 1.01 28.47 -65.37
CA LEU A 2 2.04 27.92 -64.46
C LEU A 2 1.74 28.07 -62.94
N GLY A 3 1.15 29.19 -62.49
CA GLY A 3 0.86 29.40 -61.06
C GLY A 3 -0.26 28.51 -60.47
N LEU A 4 -1.14 27.99 -61.33
CA LEU A 4 -2.26 27.12 -60.93
C LEU A 4 -1.79 25.67 -60.71
N GLN A 5 -0.81 25.21 -61.49
CA GLN A 5 -0.21 23.88 -61.30
C GLN A 5 0.63 23.82 -60.03
N ALA A 6 1.38 24.88 -59.71
CA ALA A 6 2.19 24.96 -58.49
C ALA A 6 1.32 24.92 -57.21
N THR A 7 0.20 25.67 -57.18
CA THR A 7 -0.73 25.67 -56.03
C THR A 7 -1.47 24.35 -55.87
N LEU A 8 -1.78 23.65 -56.96
CA LEU A 8 -2.38 22.31 -56.88
C LEU A 8 -1.39 21.29 -56.30
N GLN A 9 -0.11 21.33 -56.71
CA GLN A 9 0.92 20.44 -56.17
C GLN A 9 1.16 20.67 -54.66
N THR A 10 1.24 21.92 -54.21
CA THR A 10 1.40 22.22 -52.77
C THR A 10 0.21 21.78 -51.93
N ASN A 11 -1.01 21.93 -52.44
CA ASN A 11 -2.23 21.49 -51.73
C ASN A 11 -2.32 19.96 -51.67
N LEU A 12 -1.87 19.25 -52.72
CA LEU A 12 -1.81 17.79 -52.73
C LEU A 12 -0.74 17.26 -51.76
N GLU A 13 0.45 17.86 -51.73
CA GLU A 13 1.52 17.45 -50.80
C GLU A 13 1.12 17.68 -49.34
N THR A 14 0.55 18.85 -49.02
CA THR A 14 0.07 19.14 -47.66
C THR A 14 -1.05 18.21 -47.22
N SER A 15 -1.99 17.87 -48.12
CA SER A 15 -3.05 16.90 -47.84
C SER A 15 -2.49 15.49 -47.59
N TYR A 16 -1.51 15.05 -48.39
CA TYR A 16 -0.85 13.76 -48.21
C TYR A 16 -0.08 13.67 -46.90
N LEU A 17 0.68 14.72 -46.54
CA LEU A 17 1.40 14.78 -45.27
C LEU A 17 0.46 14.77 -44.06
N GLN A 18 -0.67 15.47 -44.14
CA GLN A 18 -1.70 15.45 -43.09
C GLN A 18 -2.34 14.06 -42.95
N ALA A 19 -2.62 13.38 -44.07
CA ALA A 19 -3.14 12.02 -44.05
C ALA A 19 -2.12 11.02 -43.45
N LEU A 20 -0.86 11.12 -43.84
CA LEU A 20 0.24 10.32 -43.29
C LEU A 20 0.41 10.55 -41.78
N GLN A 21 0.41 11.82 -41.33
CA GLN A 21 0.51 12.16 -39.92
C GLN A 21 -0.65 11.56 -39.12
N ARG A 22 -1.88 11.65 -39.66
CA ARG A 22 -3.06 11.07 -39.03
C ARG A 22 -2.93 9.55 -38.88
N GLU A 23 -2.53 8.85 -39.95
CA GLU A 23 -2.32 7.40 -39.91
C GLU A 23 -1.22 7.00 -38.92
N LEU A 24 -0.08 7.72 -38.90
CA LEU A 24 0.99 7.51 -37.92
C LEU A 24 0.51 7.69 -36.49
N THR A 25 -0.29 8.72 -36.24
CA THR A 25 -0.86 9.00 -34.92
C THR A 25 -1.78 7.88 -34.47
N ILE A 26 -2.66 7.41 -35.37
CA ILE A 26 -3.58 6.31 -35.09
C ILE A 26 -2.80 5.01 -34.82
N TRP A 27 -1.85 4.65 -35.68
CA TRP A 27 -1.02 3.47 -35.51
C TRP A 27 -0.25 3.50 -34.20
N PHE A 28 0.39 4.63 -33.88
CA PHE A 28 1.16 4.79 -32.64
C PHE A 28 0.26 4.71 -31.40
N THR A 29 -0.90 5.37 -31.43
CA THR A 29 -1.86 5.34 -30.32
C THR A 29 -2.34 3.93 -30.05
N GLN A 30 -2.72 3.18 -31.09
CA GLN A 30 -3.13 1.78 -30.96
C GLN A 30 -2.00 0.87 -30.47
N ALA A 31 -0.76 1.11 -30.89
CA ALA A 31 0.40 0.38 -30.42
C ALA A 31 0.66 0.67 -28.94
N MET A 32 0.58 1.94 -28.53
CA MET A 32 0.78 2.38 -27.16
C MET A 32 -0.31 1.86 -26.22
N GLU A 33 -1.58 1.86 -26.64
CA GLU A 33 -2.69 1.34 -25.85
C GLU A 33 -2.54 -0.17 -25.59
N ARG A 34 -2.19 -0.94 -26.62
CA ARG A 34 -1.91 -2.37 -26.50
C ARG A 34 -0.68 -2.65 -25.61
N ALA A 35 0.41 -1.93 -25.83
CA ALA A 35 1.63 -2.08 -25.04
C ALA A 35 1.39 -1.71 -23.57
N SER A 36 0.69 -0.60 -23.32
CA SER A 36 0.35 -0.13 -21.98
C SER A 36 -0.58 -1.09 -21.25
N GLY A 37 -1.57 -1.66 -21.95
CA GLY A 37 -2.46 -2.68 -21.38
C GLY A 37 -1.70 -3.92 -20.92
N VAL A 38 -0.78 -4.43 -21.76
CA VAL A 38 0.06 -5.58 -21.40
C VAL A 38 1.00 -5.25 -20.24
N TYR A 39 1.62 -4.06 -20.25
CA TYR A 39 2.49 -3.60 -19.18
C TYR A 39 1.74 -3.47 -17.86
N LYS A 40 0.61 -2.76 -17.83
CA LYS A 40 -0.20 -2.55 -16.62
C LYS A 40 -0.67 -3.87 -16.01
N ARG A 41 -1.07 -4.84 -16.85
CA ARG A 41 -1.47 -6.17 -16.39
C ARG A 41 -0.30 -6.96 -15.79
N ARG A 42 0.88 -6.92 -16.44
CA ARG A 42 2.07 -7.63 -15.97
C ARG A 42 2.65 -6.99 -14.71
N VAL A 43 2.79 -5.68 -14.65
CA VAL A 43 3.36 -4.99 -13.48
C VAL A 43 2.52 -5.23 -12.25
N ARG A 44 1.19 -5.18 -12.37
CA ARG A 44 0.30 -5.45 -11.22
C ARG A 44 0.57 -6.80 -10.56
N SER A 45 0.82 -7.86 -11.33
CA SER A 45 1.14 -9.18 -10.76
C SER A 45 2.55 -9.23 -10.16
N HIS A 46 3.53 -8.57 -10.79
CA HIS A 46 4.91 -8.54 -10.28
C HIS A 46 5.01 -7.74 -8.97
N THR A 47 4.34 -6.59 -8.85
CA THR A 47 4.34 -5.79 -7.62
C THR A 47 3.68 -6.52 -6.46
N LEU A 48 2.59 -7.24 -6.72
CA LEU A 48 1.95 -8.08 -5.70
C LEU A 48 2.86 -9.23 -5.26
N LEU A 49 3.53 -9.89 -6.21
CA LEU A 49 4.47 -10.97 -5.92
C LEU A 49 5.68 -10.48 -5.13
N ILE A 50 6.25 -9.33 -5.48
CA ILE A 50 7.36 -8.71 -4.73
C ILE A 50 6.89 -8.35 -3.32
N GLY A 51 5.70 -7.76 -3.16
CA GLY A 51 5.12 -7.45 -1.85
C GLY A 51 4.91 -8.70 -1.00
N LEU A 52 4.47 -9.81 -1.60
CA LEU A 52 4.30 -11.08 -0.91
C LEU A 52 5.63 -11.69 -0.48
N ILE A 53 6.63 -11.70 -1.37
CA ILE A 53 7.98 -12.15 -1.03
C ILE A 53 8.52 -11.32 0.12
N LEU A 54 8.38 -10.00 0.07
CA LEU A 54 8.86 -9.10 1.12
C LEU A 54 8.17 -9.38 2.46
N ALA A 55 6.84 -9.59 2.47
CA ALA A 55 6.10 -9.94 3.67
C ALA A 55 6.58 -11.26 4.29
N ILE A 56 6.86 -12.28 3.47
CA ILE A 56 7.37 -13.57 3.94
C ILE A 56 8.81 -13.42 4.45
N VAL A 57 9.70 -12.78 3.69
CA VAL A 57 11.11 -12.61 4.06
C VAL A 57 11.22 -11.86 5.39
N LEU A 58 10.45 -10.79 5.57
CA LEU A 58 10.40 -10.01 6.80
C LEU A 58 9.57 -10.68 7.90
N ASN A 59 8.87 -11.79 7.60
CA ASN A 59 7.84 -12.38 8.44
C ASN A 59 6.90 -11.34 9.07
N ALA A 60 6.48 -10.40 8.24
CA ALA A 60 5.65 -9.28 8.63
C ALA A 60 4.18 -9.73 8.49
N ASP A 61 3.60 -10.25 9.57
CA ASP A 61 2.18 -10.60 9.65
C ASP A 61 1.38 -9.45 10.29
N THR A 62 0.62 -8.70 9.47
CA THR A 62 -0.19 -7.57 9.94
C THR A 62 -1.22 -7.97 10.99
N LEU A 63 -1.80 -9.18 10.92
CA LEU A 63 -2.76 -9.62 11.93
C LEU A 63 -2.05 -9.90 13.25
N ASN A 64 -0.96 -10.66 13.25
CA ASN A 64 -0.21 -10.92 14.48
C ASN A 64 0.31 -9.62 15.11
N MET A 65 0.84 -8.69 14.29
CA MET A 65 1.24 -7.36 14.76
C MET A 65 0.06 -6.62 15.41
N ALA A 66 -1.09 -6.54 14.74
CA ALA A 66 -2.26 -5.84 15.27
C ALA A 66 -2.76 -6.42 16.60
N ASN A 67 -2.72 -7.74 16.77
CA ASN A 67 -3.15 -8.38 18.02
C ASN A 67 -2.16 -8.10 19.16
N ARG A 68 -0.85 -8.16 18.90
CA ARG A 68 0.17 -7.85 19.90
C ARG A 68 0.14 -6.40 20.34
N LEU A 69 0.01 -5.46 19.39
CA LEU A 69 -0.11 -4.04 19.70
C LEU A 69 -1.41 -3.72 20.47
N ALA A 70 -2.49 -4.47 20.24
CA ALA A 70 -3.74 -4.29 20.97
C ALA A 70 -3.69 -4.83 22.42
N GLU A 71 -2.77 -5.75 22.71
CA GLU A 71 -2.57 -6.38 24.03
C GLU A 71 -1.58 -5.60 24.92
N GLU A 72 -1.16 -4.39 24.53
CA GLU A 72 -0.15 -3.55 25.20
C GLU A 72 -0.69 -2.54 26.23
N PRO A 73 -1.12 -2.98 27.42
CA PRO A 73 -0.76 -2.26 28.64
C PRO A 73 0.53 -2.81 29.27
N LEU A 74 0.90 -4.07 28.95
CA LEU A 74 1.96 -4.79 29.65
C LEU A 74 3.39 -4.45 29.18
N LEU A 75 3.55 -4.07 27.90
CA LEU A 75 4.86 -3.71 27.32
C LEU A 75 5.29 -2.29 27.74
N GLN A 76 4.34 -1.37 27.93
CA GLN A 76 4.60 -0.06 28.54
C GLN A 76 5.09 -0.17 30.00
N GLU A 77 4.53 -1.08 30.81
CA GLU A 77 5.04 -1.34 32.17
C GLU A 77 6.45 -1.93 32.16
N ARG A 78 6.76 -2.85 31.23
CA ARG A 78 8.11 -3.41 31.08
C ARG A 78 9.12 -2.36 30.63
N LEU A 79 8.70 -1.43 29.78
CA LEU A 79 9.50 -0.27 29.38
C LEU A 79 9.78 0.62 30.59
N LEU A 80 8.76 1.02 31.34
CA LEU A 80 8.93 1.85 32.54
C LEU A 80 9.83 1.17 33.57
N GLN A 81 9.71 -0.14 33.78
CA GLN A 81 10.62 -0.90 34.65
C GLN A 81 12.06 -0.95 34.10
N THR A 82 12.24 -1.14 32.80
CA THR A 82 13.58 -1.16 32.18
C THR A 82 14.23 0.23 32.24
N PHE A 83 13.45 1.30 32.06
CA PHE A 83 13.86 2.69 32.22
C PHE A 83 14.19 3.05 33.67
N GLU A 84 13.39 2.61 34.64
CA GLU A 84 13.70 2.80 36.06
C GLU A 84 14.95 2.01 36.47
N GLN A 85 15.13 0.80 35.97
CA GLN A 85 16.27 -0.03 36.32
C GLN A 85 17.57 0.44 35.65
N SER A 86 17.49 1.06 34.46
CA SER A 86 18.63 1.70 33.80
C SER A 86 18.93 3.12 34.32
N SER A 87 17.94 3.85 34.84
CA SER A 87 18.16 5.14 35.53
C SER A 87 18.85 4.98 36.90
N LEU A 88 18.81 3.78 37.50
CA LEU A 88 19.64 3.45 38.68
C LEU A 88 21.12 3.22 38.34
N ILE A 89 21.48 3.02 37.07
CA ILE A 89 22.87 2.79 36.62
C ILE A 89 23.52 4.09 36.11
N TYR A 90 22.73 5.10 35.72
CA TYR A 90 23.20 6.43 35.31
C TYR A 90 22.38 7.54 36.01
N PRO A 91 22.93 8.22 37.04
CA PRO A 91 22.32 9.42 37.62
C PRO A 91 22.22 10.55 36.60
N PRO A 92 21.19 11.42 36.66
CA PRO A 92 20.92 12.47 35.67
C PRO A 92 21.86 13.69 35.76
N GLU A 93 23.14 13.50 36.10
CA GLU A 93 24.08 14.61 36.32
C GLU A 93 24.98 14.94 35.12
N ASN A 94 24.96 14.13 34.05
CA ASN A 94 25.71 14.42 32.82
C ASN A 94 24.79 14.58 31.60
N LEU A 95 23.76 15.42 31.71
CA LEU A 95 23.08 15.99 30.54
C LEU A 95 23.91 17.16 30.00
N THR A 96 25.14 16.89 29.55
CA THR A 96 25.76 17.80 28.58
C THR A 96 25.08 17.52 27.24
N PRO A 97 24.43 18.51 26.59
CA PRO A 97 23.83 18.35 25.28
C PRO A 97 24.96 18.34 24.23
N SER A 98 25.73 17.26 24.20
CA SER A 98 26.67 17.00 23.10
C SER A 98 25.87 16.44 21.95
N GLY A 99 25.58 17.34 21.01
CA GLY A 99 24.75 17.09 19.86
C GLY A 99 25.17 15.88 19.02
N ASN A 100 24.16 15.29 18.40
CA ASN A 100 24.24 14.54 17.15
C ASN A 100 25.03 13.22 17.14
N GLN A 101 24.87 12.39 18.16
CA GLN A 101 24.91 10.94 17.95
C GLN A 101 23.53 10.39 18.27
N LEU A 102 22.69 10.31 17.24
CA LEU A 102 21.54 9.41 17.27
C LEU A 102 22.12 8.03 17.56
N ASP A 103 21.95 7.58 18.80
CA ASP A 103 22.45 6.29 19.25
C ASP A 103 21.71 5.21 18.47
N VAL A 104 22.30 4.80 17.34
CA VAL A 104 21.72 3.86 16.38
C VAL A 104 21.42 2.53 17.10
N PHE A 105 22.16 2.21 18.16
CA PHE A 105 21.91 1.04 19.00
C PHE A 105 20.65 1.19 19.86
N ALA A 106 20.36 2.38 20.39
CA ALA A 106 19.10 2.65 21.10
C ALA A 106 17.90 2.59 20.14
N LEU A 107 18.04 3.14 18.93
CA LEU A 107 17.02 3.06 17.87
C LEU A 107 16.83 1.62 17.34
N LEU A 108 17.89 0.82 17.26
CA LEU A 108 17.83 -0.60 16.86
C LEU A 108 17.20 -1.48 17.95
N ALA A 109 17.42 -1.17 19.22
CA ALA A 109 16.75 -1.85 20.33
C ALA A 109 15.24 -1.58 20.30
N GLU A 110 14.82 -0.35 20.01
CA GLU A 110 13.41 0.03 19.83
C GLU A 110 12.74 -0.69 18.63
N VAL A 111 13.46 -0.88 17.52
CA VAL A 111 12.97 -1.63 16.35
C VAL A 111 12.91 -3.15 16.61
N SER A 112 13.82 -3.69 17.44
CA SER A 112 13.83 -5.13 17.78
C SER A 112 12.62 -5.58 18.63
N MET A 113 11.88 -4.64 19.19
CA MET A 113 10.63 -4.88 19.93
C MET A 113 9.42 -5.03 19.02
N LEU A 114 9.54 -4.67 17.73
CA LEU A 114 8.45 -4.84 16.78
C LEU A 114 8.21 -6.34 16.52
N PRO A 115 6.95 -6.80 16.51
CA PRO A 115 6.61 -8.20 16.24
C PRO A 115 6.72 -8.55 14.76
N VAL A 116 7.95 -8.47 14.24
CA VAL A 116 8.36 -8.77 12.87
C VAL A 116 9.57 -9.71 12.89
N GLY A 117 9.84 -10.38 11.77
CA GLY A 117 10.99 -11.27 11.62
C GLY A 117 10.75 -12.70 12.12
N TRP A 118 11.76 -13.54 11.99
CA TRP A 118 11.66 -14.98 12.29
C TRP A 118 12.07 -15.33 13.73
N SER A 119 11.89 -14.40 14.68
CA SER A 119 12.19 -14.65 16.08
C SER A 119 11.25 -15.72 16.66
N ALA A 120 11.74 -16.51 17.61
CA ALA A 120 10.93 -17.54 18.27
C ALA A 120 9.69 -16.94 18.94
N GLU A 121 9.84 -15.74 19.52
CA GLU A 121 8.73 -15.02 20.12
C GLU A 121 7.66 -14.68 19.09
N ASN A 122 8.03 -14.13 17.92
CA ASN A 122 7.08 -13.78 16.87
C ASN A 122 6.37 -15.02 16.32
N LEU A 123 7.11 -16.11 16.09
CA LEU A 123 6.56 -17.39 15.61
C LEU A 123 5.56 -18.00 16.58
N ILE A 124 5.80 -17.88 17.89
CA ILE A 124 4.84 -18.32 18.91
C ILE A 124 3.55 -17.49 18.85
N GLY A 125 3.62 -16.18 18.53
CA GLY A 125 2.41 -15.37 18.32
C GLY A 125 1.62 -15.78 17.07
N GLN A 126 2.33 -16.11 15.99
CA GLN A 126 1.73 -16.45 14.70
C GLN A 126 1.13 -17.86 14.68
N PHE A 127 1.85 -18.83 15.24
CA PHE A 127 1.52 -20.27 15.15
C PHE A 127 1.16 -20.91 16.50
N GLY A 128 1.36 -20.21 17.62
CA GLY A 128 1.21 -20.76 18.97
C GLY A 128 2.40 -21.62 19.40
N GLN A 129 2.43 -22.03 20.68
CA GLN A 129 3.30 -23.13 21.12
C GLN A 129 2.74 -24.46 20.57
N ALA A 130 3.64 -25.37 20.19
CA ALA A 130 3.40 -26.49 19.30
C ALA A 130 2.26 -27.46 19.74
N LEU A 131 1.43 -27.83 18.74
CA LEU A 131 0.63 -29.06 18.53
C LEU A 131 -0.70 -29.26 19.31
N GLU A 132 -1.75 -28.56 18.87
CA GLU A 132 -3.16 -28.93 19.07
C GLU A 132 -3.78 -29.25 17.68
N PRO A 133 -3.98 -30.55 17.32
CA PRO A 133 -4.19 -31.00 15.93
C PRO A 133 -5.40 -30.41 15.17
N ARG A 134 -6.39 -29.85 15.87
CA ARG A 134 -7.58 -29.24 15.25
C ARG A 134 -7.46 -27.73 15.02
N THR A 135 -6.44 -27.08 15.57
CA THR A 135 -6.27 -25.61 15.49
C THR A 135 -5.28 -25.15 14.42
N ASP A 136 -4.48 -26.06 13.85
CA ASP A 136 -3.36 -25.70 12.97
C ASP A 136 -3.79 -25.13 11.62
N VAL A 137 -4.85 -25.65 11.00
CA VAL A 137 -5.32 -25.15 9.69
C VAL A 137 -5.83 -23.71 9.78
N LEU A 138 -6.56 -23.38 10.85
CA LEU A 138 -7.08 -22.03 11.07
C LEU A 138 -5.95 -21.03 11.37
N LYS A 139 -4.93 -21.45 12.12
CA LYS A 139 -3.75 -20.63 12.40
C LYS A 139 -2.95 -20.35 11.14
N VAL A 140 -2.67 -21.37 10.33
CA VAL A 140 -1.98 -21.21 9.03
C VAL A 140 -2.79 -20.30 8.11
N LEU A 141 -4.12 -20.47 8.04
CA LEU A 141 -4.98 -19.59 7.26
C LEU A 141 -4.91 -18.14 7.76
N ARG A 142 -4.89 -17.93 9.08
CA ARG A 142 -4.73 -16.59 9.68
C ARG A 142 -3.40 -15.96 9.30
N VAL A 143 -2.29 -16.70 9.38
CA VAL A 143 -0.96 -16.21 8.98
C VAL A 143 -0.91 -15.90 7.48
N LEU A 144 -1.48 -16.76 6.64
CA LEU A 144 -1.58 -16.52 5.20
C LEU A 144 -2.41 -15.27 4.89
N LEU A 145 -3.50 -15.04 5.63
CA LEU A 145 -4.29 -13.82 5.52
C LEU A 145 -3.45 -12.61 5.96
N GLY A 146 -2.71 -12.73 7.06
CA GLY A 146 -1.77 -11.74 7.55
C GLY A 146 -0.74 -11.31 6.51
N TRP A 147 0.02 -12.25 5.96
CA TRP A 147 1.00 -11.98 4.90
C TRP A 147 0.35 -11.44 3.63
N SER A 148 -0.84 -11.93 3.26
CA SER A 148 -1.59 -11.41 2.11
C SER A 148 -1.97 -9.95 2.31
N LEU A 149 -2.42 -9.58 3.52
CA LEU A 149 -2.79 -8.22 3.87
C LEU A 149 -1.56 -7.29 3.83
N THR A 150 -0.43 -7.73 4.36
CA THR A 150 0.85 -6.99 4.29
C THR A 150 1.32 -6.79 2.85
N ALA A 151 1.24 -7.84 2.03
CA ALA A 151 1.60 -7.80 0.61
C ALA A 151 0.71 -6.83 -0.17
N ILE A 152 -0.61 -6.87 0.06
CA ILE A 152 -1.58 -5.96 -0.56
C ILE A 152 -1.28 -4.53 -0.15
N ALA A 153 -1.08 -4.28 1.15
CA ALA A 153 -0.83 -2.95 1.67
C ALA A 153 0.43 -2.31 1.08
N THR A 154 1.47 -3.12 0.88
CA THR A 154 2.75 -2.69 0.30
C THR A 154 2.66 -2.51 -1.22
N SER A 155 1.85 -3.30 -1.93
CA SER A 155 1.86 -3.37 -3.39
C SER A 155 0.90 -2.41 -4.11
N MET A 156 -0.11 -1.87 -3.44
CA MET A 156 -1.21 -1.15 -4.10
C MET A 156 -0.98 0.36 -4.35
N GLY A 157 0.04 0.98 -3.74
CA GLY A 157 0.38 2.39 -3.94
C GLY A 157 -0.71 3.37 -3.45
N SER A 158 -0.48 4.68 -3.60
CA SER A 158 -1.37 5.72 -3.06
C SER A 158 -2.73 5.82 -3.77
N SER A 159 -2.78 5.54 -5.08
CA SER A 159 -4.01 5.63 -5.88
C SER A 159 -5.10 4.68 -5.36
N PHE A 160 -4.71 3.45 -4.99
CA PHE A 160 -5.65 2.49 -4.41
C PHE A 160 -6.22 2.96 -3.07
N TRP A 161 -5.36 3.42 -2.17
CA TRP A 161 -5.80 3.86 -0.84
C TRP A 161 -6.71 5.09 -0.92
N PHE A 162 -6.44 5.99 -1.88
CA PHE A 162 -7.33 7.12 -2.19
C PHE A 162 -8.68 6.66 -2.74
N ASP A 163 -8.68 5.71 -3.68
CA ASP A 163 -9.91 5.14 -4.24
C ASP A 163 -10.75 4.43 -3.16
N LEU A 164 -10.11 3.65 -2.28
CA LEU A 164 -10.76 2.96 -1.17
C LEU A 164 -11.41 3.95 -0.20
N LEU A 165 -10.71 5.04 0.14
CA LEU A 165 -11.23 6.08 1.03
C LEU A 165 -12.42 6.80 0.41
N ASN A 166 -12.35 7.16 -0.88
CA ASN A 166 -13.46 7.76 -1.60
C ASN A 166 -14.69 6.86 -1.61
N GLN A 167 -14.51 5.55 -1.76
CA GLN A 167 -15.61 4.59 -1.74
C GLN A 167 -16.28 4.53 -0.36
N VAL A 168 -15.52 4.48 0.73
CA VAL A 168 -16.04 4.46 2.10
C VAL A 168 -16.78 5.75 2.46
N VAL A 169 -16.24 6.91 2.05
CA VAL A 169 -16.87 8.21 2.28
C VAL A 169 -18.15 8.36 1.47
N ASN A 170 -18.18 7.94 0.21
CA ASN A 170 -19.37 8.03 -0.64
C ASN A 170 -20.49 7.08 -0.20
N VAL A 171 -20.17 5.90 0.35
CA VAL A 171 -21.18 4.96 0.91
C VAL A 171 -21.96 5.59 2.07
N ARG A 172 -21.37 6.51 2.83
CA ARG A 172 -22.07 7.25 3.88
C ARG A 172 -23.02 8.35 3.35
N ASN A 173 -22.91 8.73 2.07
CA ASN A 173 -23.69 9.79 1.45
C ASN A 173 -24.85 9.30 0.54
N THR A 174 -25.13 7.99 0.44
CA THR A 174 -26.23 7.47 -0.40
C THR A 174 -27.61 7.49 0.28
N GLY A 175 -27.87 8.44 1.17
CA GLY A 175 -29.20 8.64 1.77
C GLY A 175 -30.22 8.95 0.68
N LYS A 176 -31.19 8.04 0.45
CA LYS A 176 -32.29 8.25 -0.50
C LYS A 176 -33.01 9.57 -0.17
N LYS A 177 -32.98 10.54 -1.10
CA LYS A 177 -33.83 11.73 -1.00
C LYS A 177 -35.30 11.26 -1.05
N PRO A 178 -36.14 11.62 -0.06
CA PRO A 178 -37.53 11.20 -0.05
C PRO A 178 -38.23 11.72 -1.32
N PRO A 179 -39.13 10.94 -1.94
CA PRO A 179 -39.93 11.42 -3.05
C PRO A 179 -40.75 12.60 -2.56
N GLY A 180 -40.49 13.78 -3.12
CA GLY A 180 -41.28 14.97 -2.85
C GLY A 180 -42.72 14.68 -3.24
N ILE A 181 -43.63 14.79 -2.29
CA ILE A 181 -45.07 14.73 -2.52
C ILE A 181 -45.39 15.80 -3.58
N GLN A 182 -45.72 15.35 -4.79
CA GLN A 182 -46.34 16.20 -5.81
C GLN A 182 -47.70 16.60 -5.22
N GLY A 183 -47.76 17.85 -4.73
CA GLY A 183 -49.00 18.49 -4.35
C GLY A 183 -49.91 18.54 -5.57
N ASP A 184 -50.96 17.72 -5.49
CA ASP A 184 -52.24 17.87 -6.17
C ASP A 184 -52.57 19.36 -6.37
N LYS A 185 -52.59 19.80 -7.63
CA LYS A 185 -53.21 21.05 -8.03
C LYS A 185 -54.50 20.71 -8.78
N SER A 186 -55.49 20.29 -8.02
CA SER A 186 -56.88 20.49 -8.34
C SER A 186 -57.33 21.81 -7.72
N VAL A 187 -57.79 22.71 -8.60
CA VAL A 187 -58.74 23.85 -8.47
C VAL A 187 -58.35 24.91 -9.51
#